data_AF-A0A2S3UBM2-F1
#
_entry.id   AF-A0A2S3UBM2-F1
#
_cell.length_a   1.000
_cell.length_b   1.000
_cell.length_c   1.000
_cell.angle_alpha   90.00
_cell.angle_beta   90.00
_cell.angle_gamma   90.00
#
_symmetry.space_group_name_H-M   'P 1'
#
loop_
_entity.id
_entity.type
_entity.pdbx_description
1 polymer ?
#
loop_
_entity_poly.entity_id
_entity_poly.type
_entity_poly.pdbx_seq_one_letter_code
_entity_poly.pdbx_strand_id
1 'polypeptide(L)'
;MTMKHTSDNLLDLGRFFHERRVGRGLTLQEVSGEWSAATLSRFERGELDISTQKMLELMTMIGIDELDLLEFYEANPVNFPLQLQDLTQLNDVGELERRKAGFFAAHPKRNSMTELARILFEAAQHWPDPEFRFSDEDEQILADRLAVPERFSLLELELYKAIVGPASHELLVLLWQRAQSLQKDWWQFREVIELMLWLGALMDRDMDLVNGLEDELKNWFMPQQGRTRLVEFMPNWQFGRSTAHWLRHPSASNKNKIQQIINELRRMDVEVDARWFELMLAHTSEGRVHHNLKLKDHPKQLTVAHTAGEVVKFQREYLGVSRADLVMDASVTSLRRFENGQTQLSASSMLQLCGELALVPSQILTLPNQIDEHTPGEISLRAVFRQIKQHKTFGKSEADILTLIQRFTTQFPDMPASLVATQRFVLKVTAGFASHTDEKMHKQASLILARLLQMNHWGSLETHASEELANWLTPDQLVMLYEQGRRVILNHPLTVGIDYYFSGLNQAIAQVVDHYSLTVGRSFVTQFKWVLTIPDATPMRWQAAGTWYLANYLLEPTITNKTLVERYVHASLRVGHPDAIDNLKKLWVKRLPEDFINNFVLNYK
;
A
#
# COMPACT_ATOMS: atom_id res chain seq x y z
N MET A 1 2.55 28.06 22.65
CA MET A 1 3.12 27.46 21.42
C MET A 1 2.20 26.42 20.78
N THR A 2 1.37 25.71 21.56
CA THR A 2 0.36 24.74 21.10
C THR A 2 -0.70 25.31 20.13
N MET A 3 -1.23 26.52 20.35
CA MET A 3 -2.27 27.11 19.48
C MET A 3 -1.85 27.29 18.00
N LYS A 4 -0.54 27.44 17.71
CA LYS A 4 -0.04 27.64 16.34
C LYS A 4 -0.07 26.34 15.53
N HIS A 5 0.28 25.21 16.17
CA HIS A 5 0.21 23.90 15.53
C HIS A 5 -1.23 23.46 15.24
N THR A 6 -2.19 23.86 16.09
CA THR A 6 -3.61 23.55 15.88
C THR A 6 -4.20 24.30 14.68
N SER A 7 -3.85 25.59 14.49
CA SER A 7 -4.30 26.36 13.32
C SER A 7 -3.71 25.83 12.01
N ASP A 8 -2.46 25.36 12.05
CA ASP A 8 -1.76 24.85 10.87
C ASP A 8 -2.36 23.49 10.43
N ASN A 9 -2.64 22.58 11.37
CA ASN A 9 -3.25 21.28 11.06
C ASN A 9 -4.67 21.38 10.48
N LEU A 10 -5.51 22.29 11.02
CA LEU A 10 -6.85 22.51 10.49
C LEU A 10 -6.81 23.14 9.09
N LEU A 11 -5.86 24.05 8.85
CA LEU A 11 -5.64 24.65 7.53
C LEU A 11 -5.21 23.60 6.49
N ASP A 12 -4.28 22.72 6.85
CA ASP A 12 -3.79 21.67 5.95
C ASP A 12 -4.88 20.63 5.66
N LEU A 13 -5.68 20.28 6.67
CA LEU A 13 -6.85 19.43 6.49
C LEU A 13 -7.87 20.08 5.54
N GLY A 14 -8.20 21.35 5.76
CA GLY A 14 -9.09 22.12 4.89
C GLY A 14 -8.60 22.14 3.45
N ARG A 15 -7.29 22.34 3.25
CA ARG A 15 -6.63 22.34 1.94
C ARG A 15 -6.70 20.97 1.25
N PHE A 16 -6.47 19.88 1.98
CA PHE A 16 -6.58 18.53 1.45
C PHE A 16 -7.97 18.27 0.82
N PHE A 17 -9.04 18.66 1.51
CA PHE A 17 -10.41 18.54 1.00
C PHE A 17 -10.66 19.50 -0.17
N HIS A 18 -10.17 20.73 -0.07
CA HIS A 18 -10.30 21.74 -1.12
C HIS A 18 -9.68 21.28 -2.45
N GLU A 19 -8.43 20.82 -2.43
CA GLU A 19 -7.67 20.41 -3.62
C GLU A 19 -8.35 19.24 -4.33
N ARG A 20 -8.85 18.25 -3.58
CA ARG A 20 -9.60 17.11 -4.13
C ARG A 20 -10.97 17.54 -4.68
N ARG A 21 -11.71 18.40 -3.97
CA ARG A 21 -13.00 18.92 -4.42
C ARG A 21 -12.86 19.71 -5.73
N VAL A 22 -11.97 20.70 -5.74
CA VAL A 22 -11.74 21.57 -6.91
C VAL A 22 -11.15 20.76 -8.06
N GLY A 23 -10.22 19.85 -7.80
CA GLY A 23 -9.67 18.95 -8.81
C GLY A 23 -10.72 18.08 -9.49
N ARG A 24 -11.76 17.65 -8.75
CA ARG A 24 -12.91 16.92 -9.29
C ARG A 24 -13.96 17.81 -9.95
N GLY A 25 -13.74 19.13 -9.99
CA GLY A 25 -14.65 20.12 -10.58
C GLY A 25 -15.95 20.29 -9.79
N LEU A 26 -15.95 19.93 -8.50
CA LEU A 26 -17.14 20.01 -7.63
C LEU A 26 -17.24 21.39 -7.00
N THR A 27 -18.44 21.97 -7.01
CA THR A 27 -18.73 23.25 -6.34
C THR A 27 -18.97 23.04 -4.85
N LEU A 28 -18.89 24.12 -4.07
CA LEU A 28 -19.23 24.07 -2.63
C LEU A 28 -20.69 23.64 -2.42
N GLN A 29 -21.62 24.13 -3.25
CA GLN A 29 -23.04 23.81 -3.14
C GLN A 29 -23.34 22.34 -3.41
N GLU A 30 -22.60 21.70 -4.33
CA GLU A 30 -22.81 20.28 -4.65
C GLU A 30 -22.40 19.35 -3.52
N VAL A 31 -21.43 19.73 -2.68
CA VAL A 31 -20.86 18.82 -1.67
C VAL A 31 -21.18 19.20 -0.24
N SER A 32 -21.68 20.41 0.03
CA SER A 32 -21.99 20.84 1.39
C SER A 32 -23.24 20.15 1.96
N GLY A 33 -24.04 19.47 1.13
CA GLY A 33 -25.23 18.74 1.56
C GLY A 33 -26.18 19.61 2.40
N GLU A 34 -26.63 19.07 3.54
CA GLU A 34 -27.54 19.73 4.48
C GLU A 34 -26.89 20.88 5.30
N TRP A 35 -25.57 21.06 5.22
CA TRP A 35 -24.87 22.15 5.90
C TRP A 35 -24.40 23.24 4.93
N SER A 36 -24.24 24.47 5.42
CA SER A 36 -24.09 25.62 4.53
C SER A 36 -22.77 25.61 3.76
N ALA A 37 -22.80 25.98 2.47
CA ALA A 37 -21.61 26.18 1.65
C ALA A 37 -20.61 27.16 2.28
N ALA A 38 -21.10 28.13 3.07
CA ALA A 38 -20.25 29.04 3.82
C ALA A 38 -19.46 28.32 4.93
N THR A 39 -20.07 27.36 5.62
CA THR A 39 -19.40 26.53 6.62
C THR A 39 -18.30 25.69 5.98
N LEU A 40 -18.57 25.02 4.86
CA LEU A 40 -17.57 24.25 4.12
C LEU A 40 -16.42 25.15 3.62
N SER A 41 -16.77 26.31 3.07
CA SER A 41 -15.78 27.28 2.61
C SER A 41 -14.83 27.75 3.71
N ARG A 42 -15.36 27.94 4.93
CA ARG A 42 -14.56 28.29 6.11
C ARG A 42 -13.69 27.12 6.57
N PHE A 43 -14.21 25.89 6.54
CA PHE A 43 -13.44 24.68 6.83
C PHE A 43 -12.26 24.50 5.87
N GLU A 44 -12.49 24.63 4.57
CA GLU A 44 -11.45 24.52 3.54
C GLU A 44 -10.35 25.59 3.66
N ARG A 45 -10.65 26.72 4.31
CA ARG A 45 -9.67 27.77 4.63
C ARG A 45 -9.05 27.66 6.03
N GLY A 46 -9.38 26.61 6.78
CA GLY A 46 -8.93 26.42 8.15
C GLY A 46 -9.54 27.39 9.17
N GLU A 47 -10.63 28.08 8.84
CA GLU A 47 -11.28 29.11 9.67
C GLU A 47 -12.36 28.56 10.61
N LEU A 48 -12.77 27.30 10.41
CA LEU A 48 -13.80 26.63 11.18
C LEU A 48 -13.63 25.12 11.10
N ASP A 49 -13.48 24.45 12.24
CA ASP A 49 -13.50 22.99 12.27
C ASP A 49 -14.93 22.43 12.16
N ILE A 50 -15.05 21.21 11.67
CA ILE A 50 -16.31 20.48 11.48
C ILE A 50 -16.35 19.24 12.38
N SER A 51 -17.52 18.65 12.58
CA SER A 51 -17.60 17.37 13.29
C SER A 51 -17.02 16.24 12.43
N THR A 52 -16.54 15.16 13.06
CA THR A 52 -16.13 13.93 12.35
C THR A 52 -17.23 13.42 11.42
N GLN A 53 -18.50 13.49 11.84
CA GLN A 53 -19.64 13.11 11.01
C GLN A 53 -19.73 13.94 9.71
N LYS A 54 -19.57 15.26 9.79
CA LYS A 54 -19.56 16.13 8.60
C LYS A 54 -18.37 15.87 7.69
N MET A 55 -17.23 15.52 8.27
CA MET A 55 -16.05 15.10 7.50
C MET A 55 -16.32 13.81 6.73
N LEU A 56 -16.95 12.81 7.37
CA LEU A 56 -17.35 11.55 6.71
C LEU A 56 -18.33 11.80 5.57
N GLU A 57 -19.36 12.61 5.81
CA GLU A 57 -20.30 13.05 4.77
C GLU A 57 -19.55 13.72 3.61
N LEU A 58 -18.62 14.64 3.91
CA LEU A 58 -17.83 15.34 2.91
C LEU A 58 -16.89 14.40 2.12
N MET A 59 -16.27 13.41 2.79
CA MET A 59 -15.47 12.37 2.13
C MET A 59 -16.31 11.61 1.11
N THR A 60 -17.52 11.19 1.49
CA THR A 60 -18.49 10.56 0.59
C THR A 60 -18.85 11.47 -0.57
N MET A 61 -19.21 12.73 -0.31
CA MET A 61 -19.67 13.68 -1.34
C MET A 61 -18.58 14.08 -2.33
N ILE A 62 -17.31 13.99 -1.93
CA ILE A 62 -16.17 14.25 -2.81
C ILE A 62 -15.63 12.94 -3.42
N GLY A 63 -15.91 11.78 -2.83
CA GLY A 63 -15.42 10.47 -3.27
C GLY A 63 -14.01 10.16 -2.78
N ILE A 64 -13.70 10.56 -1.55
CA ILE A 64 -12.43 10.28 -0.87
C ILE A 64 -12.57 8.93 -0.16
N ASP A 65 -11.68 7.99 -0.47
CA ASP A 65 -11.55 6.72 0.22
C ASP A 65 -10.63 6.89 1.44
N GLU A 66 -10.76 6.01 2.42
CA GLU A 66 -10.08 6.14 3.69
C GLU A 66 -8.55 6.10 3.61
N LEU A 67 -7.99 5.38 2.62
CA LEU A 67 -6.54 5.36 2.40
C LEU A 67 -6.03 6.63 1.69
N ASP A 68 -6.89 7.43 1.07
CA ASP A 68 -6.47 8.66 0.39
C ASP A 68 -5.90 9.70 1.38
N LEU A 69 -6.09 9.48 2.69
CA LEU A 69 -5.56 10.29 3.80
C LEU A 69 -4.13 9.92 4.22
N LEU A 70 -3.53 8.85 3.67
CA LEU A 70 -2.17 8.42 4.04
C LEU A 70 -1.13 9.52 3.79
N GLU A 71 -1.18 10.18 2.64
CA GLU A 71 -0.26 11.28 2.31
C GLU A 71 -0.39 12.45 3.30
N PHE A 72 -1.63 12.79 3.68
CA PHE A 72 -1.88 13.82 4.69
C PHE A 72 -1.34 13.41 6.06
N TYR A 73 -1.49 12.14 6.43
CA TYR A 73 -0.97 11.60 7.67
C TYR A 73 0.55 11.73 7.74
N GLU A 74 1.27 11.30 6.70
CA GLU A 74 2.75 11.31 6.68
C GLU A 74 3.34 12.72 6.62
N ALA A 75 2.63 13.67 6.02
CA ALA A 75 3.09 15.05 5.92
C ALA A 75 3.14 15.78 7.28
N ASN A 76 2.39 15.32 8.28
CA ASN A 76 2.30 15.99 9.58
C ASN A 76 3.32 15.41 10.59
N PRO A 77 4.32 16.19 11.04
CA PRO A 77 5.35 15.71 11.97
C PRO A 77 4.83 15.40 13.38
N VAL A 78 3.60 15.78 13.72
CA VAL A 78 2.94 15.41 14.99
C VAL A 78 2.42 13.96 14.93
N ASN A 79 2.20 13.40 13.75
CA ASN A 79 1.73 12.03 13.67
C ASN A 79 2.85 11.06 14.02
N PHE A 80 2.50 9.92 14.63
CA PHE A 80 3.45 8.86 14.86
C PHE A 80 4.09 8.46 13.52
N PRO A 81 5.44 8.34 13.46
CA PRO A 81 6.17 8.13 12.22
C PRO A 81 5.92 6.72 11.69
N LEU A 82 4.89 6.59 10.86
CA LEU A 82 4.68 5.41 10.04
C LEU A 82 5.53 5.54 8.76
N GLN A 83 5.63 4.47 7.99
CA GLN A 83 6.36 4.44 6.71
C GLN A 83 7.82 4.93 6.80
N LEU A 84 8.56 4.47 7.82
CA LEU A 84 10.01 4.73 7.89
C LEU A 84 10.80 3.82 6.94
N GLN A 85 10.17 2.74 6.47
CA GLN A 85 10.82 1.68 5.70
C GLN A 85 11.61 2.21 4.49
N ASP A 86 11.01 2.99 3.59
CA ASP A 86 11.70 3.43 2.37
C ASP A 86 12.96 4.24 2.69
N LEU A 87 12.92 5.05 3.75
CA LEU A 87 14.07 5.80 4.24
C LEU A 87 15.14 4.88 4.81
N THR A 88 14.75 3.86 5.58
CA THR A 88 15.66 2.83 6.09
C THR A 88 16.31 2.04 4.96
N GLN A 89 15.51 1.64 3.95
CA GLN A 89 15.93 0.85 2.80
C GLN A 89 16.92 1.61 1.91
N LEU A 90 16.68 2.92 1.71
CA LEU A 90 17.61 3.81 1.02
C LEU A 90 18.80 4.24 1.88
N ASN A 91 18.74 3.98 3.19
CA ASN A 91 19.67 4.51 4.19
C ASN A 91 19.76 6.05 4.15
N ASP A 92 18.61 6.71 4.04
CA ASP A 92 18.49 8.17 4.07
C ASP A 92 18.50 8.70 5.51
N VAL A 93 19.69 8.64 6.13
CA VAL A 93 19.90 9.08 7.51
C VAL A 93 19.54 10.55 7.71
N GLY A 94 19.72 11.39 6.68
CA GLY A 94 19.42 12.82 6.75
C GLY A 94 17.92 13.07 6.92
N GLU A 95 17.10 12.40 6.13
CA GLU A 95 15.65 12.48 6.21
C GLU A 95 15.10 11.82 7.49
N LEU A 96 15.69 10.68 7.92
CA LEU A 96 15.37 10.05 9.21
C LEU A 96 15.61 11.00 10.39
N GLU A 97 16.77 11.67 10.44
CA GLU A 97 17.07 12.68 11.48
C GLU A 97 16.10 13.86 11.44
N ARG A 98 15.73 14.33 10.24
CA ARG A 98 14.74 15.40 10.08
C ARG A 98 13.36 14.99 10.64
N ARG A 99 12.87 13.80 10.28
CA ARG A 99 11.59 13.25 10.78
C ARG A 99 11.63 13.05 12.29
N LYS A 100 12.72 12.47 12.82
CA LYS A 100 12.97 12.28 14.26
C LYS A 100 12.92 13.61 15.01
N ALA A 101 13.66 14.61 14.56
CA ALA A 101 13.68 15.93 15.19
C ALA A 101 12.30 16.59 15.18
N GLY A 102 11.56 16.49 14.06
CA GLY A 102 10.19 17.01 13.96
C GLY A 102 9.23 16.35 14.96
N PHE A 103 9.26 15.02 15.04
CA PHE A 103 8.39 14.25 15.94
C PHE A 103 8.68 14.57 17.42
N PHE A 104 9.95 14.52 17.84
CA PHE A 104 10.30 14.78 19.25
C PHE A 104 10.16 16.26 19.65
N ALA A 105 10.22 17.20 18.69
CA ALA A 105 9.86 18.60 18.94
C ALA A 105 8.36 18.76 19.21
N ALA A 106 7.51 17.99 18.53
CA ALA A 106 6.06 17.96 18.76
C ALA A 106 5.68 17.23 20.06
N HIS A 107 6.49 16.25 20.50
CA HIS A 107 6.22 15.43 21.70
C HIS A 107 7.34 15.56 22.74
N PRO A 108 7.44 16.69 23.46
CA PRO A 108 8.52 16.93 24.41
C PRO A 108 8.43 16.09 25.69
N LYS A 109 7.30 15.39 25.92
CA LYS A 109 7.08 14.55 27.09
C LYS A 109 7.30 13.09 26.73
N ARG A 110 8.12 12.41 27.53
CA ARG A 110 8.30 10.97 27.44
C ARG A 110 7.01 10.25 27.82
N ASN A 111 6.50 9.43 26.91
CA ASN A 111 5.39 8.51 27.11
C ASN A 111 5.66 7.20 26.35
N SER A 112 4.71 6.26 26.38
CA SER A 112 4.90 4.98 25.72
C SER A 112 5.04 5.06 24.20
N MET A 113 4.46 6.05 23.54
CA MET A 113 4.56 6.24 22.09
C MET A 113 5.88 6.90 21.70
N THR A 114 6.36 7.87 22.46
CA THR A 114 7.68 8.47 22.21
C THR A 114 8.80 7.47 22.43
N GLU A 115 8.64 6.52 23.36
CA GLU A 115 9.58 5.40 23.51
C GLU A 115 9.56 4.48 22.31
N LEU A 116 8.38 4.10 21.82
CA LEU A 116 8.27 3.26 20.63
C LEU A 116 8.86 3.96 19.39
N ALA A 117 8.57 5.24 19.20
CA ALA A 117 9.13 6.04 18.12
C ALA A 117 10.67 6.13 18.22
N ARG A 118 11.23 6.26 19.44
CA ARG A 118 12.69 6.24 19.64
C ARG A 118 13.26 4.93 19.13
N ILE A 119 12.69 3.79 19.53
CA ILE A 119 13.15 2.46 19.11
C ILE A 119 13.11 2.33 17.59
N LEU A 120 12.01 2.75 16.96
CA LEU A 120 11.86 2.70 15.50
C LEU A 120 12.91 3.56 14.78
N PHE A 121 13.11 4.80 15.21
CA PHE A 121 14.14 5.66 14.61
C PHE A 121 15.55 5.13 14.85
N GLU A 122 15.84 4.61 16.03
CA GLU A 122 17.15 4.06 16.36
C GLU A 122 17.47 2.83 15.50
N ALA A 123 16.50 1.92 15.34
CA ALA A 123 16.59 0.79 14.42
C ALA A 123 16.80 1.23 12.97
N ALA A 124 16.01 2.21 12.50
CA ALA A 124 16.11 2.72 11.14
C ALA A 124 17.48 3.34 10.84
N GLN A 125 18.03 4.11 11.80
CA GLN A 125 19.30 4.82 11.65
C GLN A 125 20.52 3.89 11.69
N HIS A 126 20.44 2.81 12.45
CA HIS A 126 21.53 1.83 12.60
C HIS A 126 21.29 0.55 11.80
N TRP A 127 20.26 0.52 10.95
CA TRP A 127 19.93 -0.65 10.14
C TRP A 127 21.10 -1.26 9.37
N PRO A 128 22.00 -0.47 8.75
CA PRO A 128 23.16 -1.02 8.04
C PRO A 128 24.23 -1.63 8.94
N ASP A 129 24.20 -1.37 10.25
CA ASP A 129 25.23 -1.80 11.20
C ASP A 129 24.96 -3.25 11.66
N PRO A 130 25.79 -4.22 11.24
CA PRO A 130 25.59 -5.62 11.61
C PRO A 130 25.78 -5.91 13.10
N GLU A 131 26.31 -4.97 13.88
CA GLU A 131 26.54 -5.12 15.32
C GLU A 131 25.50 -4.37 16.16
N PHE A 132 24.64 -3.54 15.55
CA PHE A 132 23.55 -2.88 16.27
C PHE A 132 22.53 -3.92 16.75
N ARG A 133 22.22 -3.90 18.05
CA ARG A 133 21.21 -4.76 18.68
C ARG A 133 20.32 -3.92 19.56
N PHE A 134 19.06 -4.33 19.69
CA PHE A 134 18.18 -3.75 20.70
C PHE A 134 18.70 -4.04 22.10
N SER A 135 18.43 -3.12 23.02
CA SER A 135 18.60 -3.42 24.45
C SER A 135 17.57 -4.46 24.91
N ASP A 136 17.87 -5.19 25.99
CA ASP A 136 16.93 -6.14 26.60
C ASP A 136 15.56 -5.49 26.87
N GLU A 137 15.57 -4.24 27.31
CA GLU A 137 14.38 -3.43 27.58
C GLU A 137 13.60 -3.07 26.30
N ASP A 138 14.30 -2.69 25.23
CA ASP A 138 13.66 -2.33 23.95
C ASP A 138 13.00 -3.54 23.29
N GLU A 139 13.64 -4.71 23.36
CA GLU A 139 13.02 -5.95 22.90
C GLU A 139 11.78 -6.32 23.71
N GLN A 140 11.81 -6.13 25.03
CA GLN A 140 10.62 -6.37 25.85
C GLN A 140 9.47 -5.42 25.47
N ILE A 141 9.77 -4.15 25.17
CA ILE A 141 8.76 -3.20 24.67
C ILE A 141 8.19 -3.71 23.34
N LEU A 142 9.02 -4.08 22.38
CA LEU A 142 8.59 -4.59 21.08
C LEU A 142 7.75 -5.87 21.22
N ALA A 143 8.17 -6.81 22.07
CA ALA A 143 7.41 -8.02 22.37
C ALA A 143 6.03 -7.69 22.97
N ASP A 144 5.95 -6.75 23.90
CA ASP A 144 4.67 -6.36 24.53
C ASP A 144 3.73 -5.62 23.55
N ARG A 145 4.30 -4.93 22.54
CA ARG A 145 3.57 -4.24 21.45
C ARG A 145 3.06 -5.18 20.37
N LEU A 146 3.73 -6.32 20.19
CA LEU A 146 3.36 -7.37 19.23
C LEU A 146 2.73 -8.58 19.93
N ALA A 147 2.08 -8.35 21.07
CA ALA A 147 1.47 -9.40 21.89
C ALA A 147 0.16 -9.98 21.31
N VAL A 148 -0.45 -9.28 20.34
CA VAL A 148 -1.73 -9.69 19.72
C VAL A 148 -1.54 -9.69 18.20
N PRO A 149 -1.14 -10.84 17.60
CA PRO A 149 -0.86 -10.91 16.17
C PRO A 149 -2.10 -10.64 15.30
N GLU A 150 -3.32 -10.78 15.83
CA GLU A 150 -4.57 -10.43 15.15
C GLU A 150 -4.73 -8.93 14.90
N ARG A 151 -3.99 -8.06 15.61
CA ARG A 151 -4.07 -6.59 15.43
C ARG A 151 -3.31 -6.09 14.21
N PHE A 152 -2.72 -6.99 13.41
CA PHE A 152 -1.79 -6.63 12.34
C PHE A 152 -2.32 -5.51 11.44
N SER A 153 -1.71 -4.34 11.57
CA SER A 153 -2.01 -3.13 10.81
C SER A 153 -0.72 -2.46 10.30
N LEU A 154 -0.82 -1.20 9.87
CA LEU A 154 0.36 -0.45 9.43
C LEU A 154 1.41 -0.28 10.55
N LEU A 155 0.98 -0.05 11.80
CA LEU A 155 1.91 0.03 12.93
C LEU A 155 2.65 -1.29 13.13
N GLU A 156 1.92 -2.42 13.22
CA GLU A 156 2.53 -3.73 13.42
C GLU A 156 3.47 -4.09 12.25
N LEU A 157 3.08 -3.76 11.02
CA LEU A 157 3.94 -3.94 9.85
C LEU A 157 5.25 -3.15 9.99
N GLU A 158 5.20 -1.88 10.41
CA GLU A 158 6.41 -1.08 10.64
C GLU A 158 7.27 -1.66 11.78
N LEU A 159 6.66 -2.18 12.84
CA LEU A 159 7.37 -2.85 13.93
C LEU A 159 8.04 -4.15 13.46
N TYR A 160 7.35 -4.98 12.68
CA TYR A 160 7.92 -6.20 12.11
C TYR A 160 9.06 -5.90 11.14
N LYS A 161 8.99 -4.80 10.39
CA LYS A 161 10.10 -4.34 9.55
C LYS A 161 11.26 -3.86 10.40
N ALA A 162 11.03 -3.13 11.50
CA ALA A 162 12.09 -2.61 12.36
C ALA A 162 12.86 -3.67 13.15
N ILE A 163 12.32 -4.89 13.31
CA ILE A 163 13.02 -5.97 14.03
C ILE A 163 13.95 -6.81 13.15
N VAL A 164 13.89 -6.70 11.82
CA VAL A 164 14.67 -7.55 10.89
C VAL A 164 16.17 -7.26 10.97
N GLY A 165 16.92 -8.00 11.78
CA GLY A 165 18.38 -7.86 11.89
C GLY A 165 18.86 -7.45 13.29
N PRO A 166 18.28 -6.44 13.95
CA PRO A 166 18.70 -6.08 15.30
C PRO A 166 18.10 -6.97 16.41
N ALA A 167 17.07 -7.76 16.12
CA ALA A 167 16.38 -8.58 17.12
C ALA A 167 17.12 -9.87 17.47
N SER A 168 17.02 -10.26 18.74
CA SER A 168 17.49 -11.53 19.27
C SER A 168 16.71 -12.72 18.73
N HIS A 169 17.36 -13.89 18.82
CA HIS A 169 16.72 -15.18 18.59
C HIS A 169 15.42 -15.33 19.38
N GLU A 170 15.43 -15.00 20.68
CA GLU A 170 14.29 -15.17 21.56
C GLU A 170 13.09 -14.31 21.16
N LEU A 171 13.33 -13.06 20.72
CA LEU A 171 12.26 -12.21 20.22
C LEU A 171 11.65 -12.79 18.94
N LEU A 172 12.47 -13.19 17.98
CA LEU A 172 11.98 -13.77 16.73
C LEU A 172 11.19 -15.07 16.96
N VAL A 173 11.68 -15.96 17.83
CA VAL A 173 11.00 -17.20 18.21
C VAL A 173 9.67 -16.92 18.91
N LEU A 174 9.63 -15.98 19.86
CA LEU A 174 8.41 -15.61 20.56
C LEU A 174 7.34 -15.12 19.58
N LEU A 175 7.70 -14.23 18.67
CA LEU A 175 6.78 -13.69 17.67
C LEU A 175 6.32 -14.76 16.68
N TRP A 176 7.19 -15.70 16.32
CA TRP A 176 6.81 -16.85 15.51
C TRP A 176 5.80 -17.73 16.22
N GLN A 177 6.03 -18.09 17.49
CA GLN A 177 5.09 -18.88 18.29
C GLN A 177 3.71 -18.22 18.39
N ARG A 178 3.66 -16.89 18.56
CA ARG A 178 2.40 -16.13 18.56
C ARG A 178 1.73 -16.17 17.18
N ALA A 179 2.48 -16.00 16.09
CA ALA A 179 1.95 -16.09 14.73
C ALA A 179 1.36 -17.48 14.43
N GLN A 180 1.99 -18.54 14.93
CA GLN A 180 1.52 -19.93 14.81
C GLN A 180 0.20 -20.17 15.55
N SER A 181 -0.13 -19.37 16.56
CA SER A 181 -1.40 -19.46 17.29
C SER A 181 -2.58 -18.81 16.57
N LEU A 182 -2.36 -18.10 15.47
CA LEU A 182 -3.42 -17.45 14.70
C LEU A 182 -4.41 -18.46 14.12
N GLN A 183 -5.69 -18.16 14.32
CA GLN A 183 -6.77 -18.90 13.67
C GLN A 183 -6.74 -18.72 12.15
N LYS A 184 -7.36 -19.65 11.43
CA LYS A 184 -7.33 -19.71 9.96
C LYS A 184 -7.79 -18.42 9.28
N ASP A 185 -8.77 -17.74 9.86
CA ASP A 185 -9.32 -16.49 9.34
C ASP A 185 -8.32 -15.31 9.40
N TRP A 186 -7.21 -15.48 10.12
CA TRP A 186 -6.13 -14.50 10.29
C TRP A 186 -4.82 -14.93 9.62
N TRP A 187 -4.81 -16.05 8.89
CA TRP A 187 -3.58 -16.58 8.27
C TRP A 187 -2.95 -15.62 7.26
N GLN A 188 -3.69 -14.64 6.73
CA GLN A 188 -3.13 -13.55 5.94
C GLN A 188 -1.99 -12.81 6.63
N PHE A 189 -2.12 -12.59 7.93
CA PHE A 189 -1.13 -11.82 8.69
C PHE A 189 0.06 -12.71 9.02
N ARG A 190 -0.20 -13.97 9.37
CA ARG A 190 0.84 -14.98 9.63
C ARG A 190 1.85 -15.08 8.48
N GLU A 191 1.37 -15.06 7.23
CA GLU A 191 2.23 -15.14 6.05
C GLU A 191 3.28 -14.03 5.98
N VAL A 192 2.88 -12.78 6.24
CA VAL A 192 3.77 -11.63 6.19
C VAL A 192 4.68 -11.61 7.42
N ILE A 193 4.13 -11.93 8.60
CA ILE A 193 4.89 -12.00 9.86
C ILE A 193 6.05 -12.98 9.72
N GLU A 194 5.78 -14.22 9.33
CA GLU A 194 6.82 -15.25 9.23
C GLU A 194 7.85 -14.94 8.16
N LEU A 195 7.47 -14.28 7.06
CA LEU A 195 8.45 -13.81 6.09
C LEU A 195 9.42 -12.81 6.72
N MET A 196 8.92 -11.81 7.47
CA MET A 196 9.79 -10.83 8.13
C MET A 196 10.70 -11.51 9.17
N LEU A 197 10.15 -12.39 10.01
CA LEU A 197 10.94 -13.13 11.00
C LEU A 197 12.03 -13.99 10.34
N TRP A 198 11.71 -14.62 9.21
CA TRP A 198 12.66 -15.43 8.45
C TRP A 198 13.77 -14.59 7.81
N LEU A 199 13.45 -13.41 7.28
CA LEU A 199 14.45 -12.46 6.79
C LEU A 199 15.38 -11.98 7.92
N GLY A 200 14.83 -11.73 9.11
CA GLY A 200 15.61 -11.40 10.32
C GLY A 200 16.56 -12.53 10.72
N ALA A 201 16.06 -13.77 10.76
CA ALA A 201 16.88 -14.94 11.06
C ALA A 201 18.00 -15.16 10.03
N LEU A 202 17.75 -14.88 8.75
CA LEU A 202 18.78 -14.94 7.70
C LEU A 202 19.92 -13.93 7.94
N MET A 203 19.60 -12.72 8.39
CA MET A 203 20.59 -11.65 8.63
C MET A 203 21.60 -12.04 9.72
N ASP A 204 21.14 -12.68 10.79
CA ASP A 204 22.01 -13.15 11.87
C ASP A 204 22.51 -14.58 11.71
N ARG A 205 22.20 -15.22 10.57
CA ARG A 205 22.57 -16.61 10.25
C ARG A 205 22.05 -17.61 11.27
N ASP A 206 20.89 -17.33 11.84
CA ASP A 206 20.17 -18.23 12.74
C ASP A 206 19.56 -19.38 11.94
N MET A 207 20.42 -20.33 11.56
CA MET A 207 20.02 -21.40 10.64
C MET A 207 18.98 -22.33 11.25
N ASP A 208 18.89 -22.43 12.58
CA ASP A 208 17.88 -23.24 13.25
C ASP A 208 16.49 -22.63 13.05
N LEU A 209 16.34 -21.32 13.29
CA LEU A 209 15.09 -20.61 13.05
C LEU A 209 14.76 -20.52 11.55
N VAL A 210 15.77 -20.25 10.70
CA VAL A 210 15.60 -20.25 9.23
C VAL A 210 15.02 -21.57 8.75
N ASN A 211 15.55 -22.71 9.22
CA ASN A 211 15.06 -24.03 8.81
C ASN A 211 13.64 -24.30 9.34
N GLY A 212 13.32 -23.84 10.56
CA GLY A 212 11.99 -24.00 11.15
C GLY A 212 10.87 -23.24 10.41
N LEU A 213 11.17 -22.03 9.93
CA LEU A 213 10.21 -21.18 9.21
C LEU A 213 10.08 -21.54 7.71
N GLU A 214 11.17 -21.98 7.08
CA GLU A 214 11.25 -22.02 5.61
C GLU A 214 10.25 -22.99 4.96
N ASP A 215 9.93 -24.12 5.61
CA ASP A 215 9.03 -25.12 5.01
C ASP A 215 7.58 -24.64 4.89
N GLU A 216 7.12 -23.85 5.85
CA GLU A 216 5.80 -23.23 5.79
C GLU A 216 5.77 -22.11 4.75
N LEU A 217 6.79 -21.24 4.75
CA LEU A 217 6.93 -20.17 3.76
C LEU A 217 7.00 -20.73 2.33
N LYS A 218 7.72 -21.84 2.09
CA LYS A 218 7.75 -22.51 0.79
C LYS A 218 6.35 -22.82 0.28
N ASN A 219 5.46 -23.32 1.14
CA ASN A 219 4.10 -23.68 0.75
C ASN A 219 3.26 -22.45 0.38
N TRP A 220 3.45 -21.33 1.08
CA TRP A 220 2.70 -20.10 0.83
C TRP A 220 3.14 -19.37 -0.43
N PHE A 221 4.45 -19.37 -0.71
CA PHE A 221 5.02 -18.75 -1.90
C PHE A 221 5.04 -19.69 -3.12
N MET A 222 4.30 -20.81 -3.09
CA MET A 222 4.11 -21.66 -4.26
C MET A 222 3.25 -20.94 -5.33
N PRO A 223 3.71 -20.83 -6.59
CA PRO A 223 3.02 -20.10 -7.66
C PRO A 223 1.56 -20.54 -7.92
N GLN A 224 1.20 -21.78 -7.60
CA GLN A 224 -0.13 -22.34 -7.90
C GLN A 224 -1.21 -22.06 -6.84
N GLN A 225 -0.87 -21.46 -5.69
CA GLN A 225 -1.86 -21.25 -4.62
C GLN A 225 -2.71 -19.98 -4.76
N GLY A 226 -2.52 -19.17 -5.80
CA GLY A 226 -3.41 -18.04 -6.11
C GLY A 226 -3.48 -16.94 -5.04
N ARG A 227 -2.49 -16.87 -4.13
CA ARG A 227 -2.42 -15.86 -3.06
C ARG A 227 -1.91 -14.54 -3.62
N THR A 228 -2.80 -13.78 -4.26
CA THR A 228 -2.47 -12.50 -4.92
C THR A 228 -1.82 -11.47 -3.98
N ARG A 229 -2.12 -11.53 -2.67
CA ARG A 229 -1.52 -10.63 -1.66
C ARG A 229 -0.03 -10.85 -1.42
N LEU A 230 0.50 -12.06 -1.64
CA LEU A 230 1.92 -12.33 -1.39
C LEU A 230 2.80 -11.96 -2.57
N VAL A 231 2.19 -11.57 -3.70
CA VAL A 231 2.91 -11.26 -4.93
C VAL A 231 3.85 -10.08 -4.73
N GLU A 232 3.45 -9.06 -3.96
CA GLU A 232 4.31 -7.91 -3.63
C GLU A 232 5.57 -8.32 -2.84
N PHE A 233 5.53 -9.43 -2.11
CA PHE A 233 6.63 -9.95 -1.30
C PHE A 233 7.45 -11.05 -1.97
N MET A 234 7.11 -11.45 -3.21
CA MET A 234 7.85 -12.49 -3.93
C MET A 234 9.33 -12.15 -4.16
N PRO A 235 9.72 -10.88 -4.40
CA PRO A 235 11.13 -10.50 -4.46
C PRO A 235 11.88 -10.77 -3.17
N ASN A 236 11.28 -10.44 -2.01
CA ASN A 236 11.85 -10.71 -0.69
C ASN A 236 12.08 -12.21 -0.49
N TRP A 237 11.09 -13.01 -0.85
CA TRP A 237 11.19 -14.47 -0.80
C TRP A 237 12.32 -15.00 -1.68
N GLN A 238 12.41 -14.52 -2.93
CA GLN A 238 13.42 -14.96 -3.89
C GLN A 238 14.85 -14.56 -3.47
N PHE A 239 15.02 -13.33 -2.96
CA PHE A 239 16.26 -12.87 -2.34
C PHE A 239 16.62 -13.75 -1.13
N GLY A 240 15.69 -13.92 -0.19
CA GLY A 240 15.92 -14.72 1.02
C GLY A 240 16.29 -16.16 0.71
N ARG A 241 15.65 -16.79 -0.30
CA ARG A 241 15.98 -18.17 -0.72
C ARG A 241 17.40 -18.28 -1.27
N SER A 242 17.81 -17.30 -2.07
CA SER A 242 19.16 -17.24 -2.62
C SER A 242 20.20 -17.06 -1.50
N THR A 243 19.86 -16.25 -0.50
CA THR A 243 20.67 -16.04 0.72
C THR A 243 20.76 -17.31 1.57
N ALA A 244 19.64 -17.95 1.87
CA ALA A 244 19.59 -19.22 2.60
C ALA A 244 20.41 -20.32 1.89
N HIS A 245 20.32 -20.39 0.56
CA HIS A 245 21.11 -21.34 -0.22
C HIS A 245 22.61 -21.05 -0.15
N TRP A 246 23.01 -19.77 -0.21
CA TRP A 246 24.40 -19.36 -0.03
C TRP A 246 24.92 -19.68 1.37
N LEU A 247 24.15 -19.43 2.43
CA LEU A 247 24.55 -19.78 3.80
C LEU A 247 24.76 -21.29 3.99
N ARG A 248 23.89 -22.11 3.39
CA ARG A 248 24.03 -23.59 3.41
C ARG A 248 25.18 -24.09 2.52
N HIS A 249 25.47 -23.40 1.42
CA HIS A 249 26.50 -23.78 0.45
C HIS A 249 27.37 -22.58 0.06
N PRO A 250 28.28 -22.12 0.95
CA PRO A 250 29.04 -20.91 0.73
C PRO A 250 29.96 -21.02 -0.49
N SER A 251 29.73 -20.18 -1.50
CA SER A 251 30.60 -20.04 -2.67
C SER A 251 30.46 -18.66 -3.28
N ALA A 252 31.50 -18.19 -3.97
CA ALA A 252 31.45 -16.93 -4.73
C ALA A 252 30.33 -16.96 -5.78
N SER A 253 30.09 -18.12 -6.41
CA SER A 253 29.01 -18.31 -7.38
C SER A 253 27.63 -18.12 -6.76
N ASN A 254 27.37 -18.71 -5.59
CA ASN A 254 26.09 -18.55 -4.91
C ASN A 254 25.87 -17.13 -4.38
N LYS A 255 26.91 -16.47 -3.85
CA LYS A 255 26.81 -15.05 -3.48
C LYS A 255 26.55 -14.16 -4.70
N ASN A 256 27.17 -14.47 -5.84
CA ASN A 256 26.95 -13.74 -7.08
C ASN A 256 25.51 -13.84 -7.60
N LYS A 257 24.79 -14.95 -7.34
CA LYS A 257 23.35 -15.04 -7.68
C LYS A 257 22.52 -13.99 -6.92
N ILE A 258 22.85 -13.74 -5.66
CA ILE A 258 22.20 -12.69 -4.85
C ILE A 258 22.53 -11.31 -5.44
N GLN A 259 23.81 -11.07 -5.78
CA GLN A 259 24.22 -9.81 -6.41
C GLN A 259 23.52 -9.57 -7.76
N GLN A 260 23.26 -10.62 -8.53
CA GLN A 260 22.51 -10.49 -9.77
C GLN A 260 21.06 -10.05 -9.54
N ILE A 261 20.40 -10.49 -8.45
CA ILE A 261 19.05 -10.00 -8.08
C ILE A 261 19.10 -8.47 -7.86
N ILE A 262 20.03 -8.01 -7.02
CA ILE A 262 20.24 -6.59 -6.71
C ILE A 262 20.49 -5.78 -7.99
N ASN A 263 21.36 -6.28 -8.87
CA ASN A 263 21.72 -5.60 -10.10
C ASN A 263 20.56 -5.52 -11.12
N GLU A 264 19.64 -6.50 -11.13
CA GLU A 264 18.45 -6.44 -11.98
C GLU A 264 17.42 -5.44 -11.44
N LEU A 265 17.20 -5.39 -10.12
CA LEU A 265 16.34 -4.38 -9.49
C LEU A 265 16.81 -2.96 -9.83
N ARG A 266 18.11 -2.68 -9.64
CA ARG A 266 18.71 -1.38 -9.99
C ARG A 266 18.60 -1.05 -11.47
N ARG A 267 18.75 -2.04 -12.36
CA ARG A 267 18.57 -1.84 -13.81
C ARG A 267 17.14 -1.45 -14.17
N MET A 268 16.17 -1.92 -13.39
CA MET A 268 14.76 -1.62 -13.54
C MET A 268 14.33 -0.40 -12.72
N ASP A 269 15.28 0.38 -12.18
CA ASP A 269 15.05 1.59 -11.38
C ASP A 269 14.31 1.36 -10.06
N VAL A 270 14.35 0.14 -9.53
CA VAL A 270 13.78 -0.23 -8.23
C VAL A 270 14.86 -0.10 -7.15
N GLU A 271 15.35 1.12 -6.93
CA GLU A 271 16.51 1.36 -6.07
C GLU A 271 16.23 1.09 -4.59
N VAL A 272 15.00 1.33 -4.12
CA VAL A 272 14.58 1.06 -2.73
C VAL A 272 14.85 -0.41 -2.36
N ASP A 273 14.33 -1.36 -3.15
CA ASP A 273 14.55 -2.80 -2.91
C ASP A 273 16.00 -3.21 -3.18
N ALA A 274 16.62 -2.69 -4.25
CA ALA A 274 18.00 -3.02 -4.59
C ALA A 274 18.96 -2.65 -3.44
N ARG A 275 18.79 -1.44 -2.90
CA ARG A 275 19.59 -0.93 -1.78
C ARG A 275 19.32 -1.72 -0.51
N TRP A 276 18.06 -2.02 -0.22
CA TRP A 276 17.73 -2.83 0.95
C TRP A 276 18.37 -4.22 0.91
N PHE A 277 18.26 -4.92 -0.22
CA PHE A 277 18.88 -6.24 -0.40
C PHE A 277 20.42 -6.19 -0.36
N GLU A 278 21.02 -5.10 -0.82
CA GLU A 278 22.46 -4.85 -0.66
C GLU A 278 22.86 -4.70 0.81
N LEU A 279 22.10 -3.90 1.58
CA LEU A 279 22.32 -3.72 3.01
C LEU A 279 22.12 -5.04 3.78
N MET A 280 21.05 -5.78 3.49
CA MET A 280 20.80 -7.09 4.09
C MET A 280 21.93 -8.07 3.77
N LEU A 281 22.42 -8.13 2.53
CA LEU A 281 23.53 -9.01 2.16
C LEU A 281 24.84 -8.63 2.87
N ALA A 282 25.08 -7.33 3.09
CA ALA A 282 26.20 -6.84 3.88
C ALA A 282 26.07 -7.29 5.34
N HIS A 283 24.91 -7.07 5.96
CA HIS A 283 24.62 -7.54 7.32
C HIS A 283 24.80 -9.04 7.45
N THR A 284 24.17 -9.84 6.58
CA THR A 284 24.29 -11.31 6.56
C THR A 284 25.73 -11.77 6.38
N SER A 285 26.63 -10.96 5.82
CA SER A 285 28.05 -11.32 5.68
C SER A 285 28.82 -11.28 7.01
N GLU A 286 28.32 -10.57 8.01
CA GLU A 286 29.00 -10.36 9.30
C GLU A 286 28.15 -10.79 10.51
N GLY A 287 26.83 -10.86 10.32
CA GLY A 287 25.83 -11.18 11.34
C GLY A 287 26.04 -12.50 12.05
N ARG A 288 25.59 -12.51 13.31
CA ARG A 288 25.70 -13.63 14.24
C ARG A 288 24.48 -13.64 15.14
N VAL A 289 24.04 -14.82 15.52
CA VAL A 289 22.93 -15.02 16.46
C VAL A 289 23.22 -14.24 17.75
N HIS A 290 22.27 -13.41 18.13
CA HIS A 290 22.26 -12.68 19.38
C HIS A 290 21.14 -13.20 20.29
N HIS A 291 21.36 -13.15 21.61
CA HIS A 291 20.46 -13.71 22.60
C HIS A 291 20.04 -12.71 23.68
N ASN A 292 18.74 -12.65 23.93
CA ASN A 292 18.12 -11.97 25.06
C ASN A 292 17.38 -12.98 25.95
N LEU A 293 18.13 -13.62 26.84
CA LEU A 293 17.59 -14.63 27.76
C LEU A 293 16.68 -14.04 28.86
N LYS A 294 16.54 -12.71 28.93
CA LYS A 294 15.68 -12.04 29.91
C LYS A 294 14.28 -11.75 29.37
N LEU A 295 14.06 -11.92 28.06
CA LEU A 295 12.77 -11.68 27.42
C LEU A 295 11.67 -12.54 28.05
N LYS A 296 10.52 -11.93 28.33
CA LYS A 296 9.35 -12.60 28.91
C LYS A 296 8.14 -12.45 28.00
N ASP A 297 7.41 -13.54 27.85
CA ASP A 297 6.13 -13.51 27.17
C ASP A 297 5.04 -12.90 28.07
N HIS A 298 4.43 -11.81 27.60
CA HIS A 298 3.24 -11.21 28.19
C HIS A 298 2.07 -11.32 27.19
N PRO A 299 1.42 -12.49 27.07
CA PRO A 299 0.37 -12.69 26.09
C PRO A 299 -0.83 -11.79 26.43
N LYS A 300 -1.46 -11.25 25.38
CA LYS A 300 -2.67 -10.44 25.45
C LYS A 300 -3.72 -11.03 24.52
N GLN A 301 -4.98 -10.68 24.72
CA GLN A 301 -6.07 -11.08 23.84
C GLN A 301 -6.56 -9.88 23.04
N LEU A 302 -7.02 -10.14 21.81
CA LEU A 302 -7.70 -9.15 21.00
C LEU A 302 -8.97 -8.69 21.73
N THR A 303 -9.14 -7.37 21.84
CA THR A 303 -10.40 -6.77 22.29
C THR A 303 -11.11 -6.18 21.09
N VAL A 304 -12.32 -6.65 20.84
CA VAL A 304 -13.15 -6.23 19.71
C VAL A 304 -13.83 -4.91 20.06
N ALA A 305 -13.57 -3.88 19.26
CA ALA A 305 -14.29 -2.62 19.25
C ALA A 305 -15.47 -2.66 18.27
N HIS A 306 -16.57 -2.02 18.67
CA HIS A 306 -17.81 -1.85 17.92
C HIS A 306 -18.08 -0.38 17.56
N THR A 307 -17.36 0.56 18.19
CA THR A 307 -17.46 2.00 17.91
C THR A 307 -16.09 2.62 17.70
N ALA A 308 -16.04 3.77 17.02
CA ALA A 308 -14.83 4.57 16.88
C ALA A 308 -14.18 4.93 18.23
N GLY A 309 -15.01 5.22 19.25
CA GLY A 309 -14.55 5.50 20.61
C GLY A 309 -13.90 4.28 21.27
N GLU A 310 -14.44 3.09 21.06
CA GLU A 310 -13.86 1.83 21.56
C GLU A 310 -12.55 1.49 20.85
N VAL A 311 -12.43 1.71 19.54
CA VAL A 311 -11.17 1.52 18.79
C VAL A 311 -10.06 2.34 19.44
N VAL A 312 -10.30 3.64 19.63
CA VAL A 312 -9.37 4.56 20.29
C VAL A 312 -9.04 4.08 21.70
N LYS A 313 -10.06 3.76 22.50
CA LYS A 313 -9.88 3.34 23.89
C LYS A 313 -8.99 2.09 23.97
N PHE A 314 -9.30 1.06 23.19
CA PHE A 314 -8.59 -0.21 23.22
C PHE A 314 -7.19 -0.10 22.62
N GLN A 315 -6.99 0.72 21.58
CA GLN A 315 -5.64 1.05 21.09
C GLN A 315 -4.82 1.75 22.18
N ARG A 316 -5.38 2.79 22.81
CA ARG A 316 -4.71 3.55 23.86
C ARG A 316 -4.33 2.68 25.06
N GLU A 317 -5.26 1.86 25.55
CA GLU A 317 -5.02 0.94 26.67
C GLU A 317 -4.01 -0.15 26.31
N TYR A 318 -4.10 -0.69 25.09
CA TYR A 318 -3.12 -1.66 24.58
C TYR A 318 -1.70 -1.09 24.54
N LEU A 319 -1.59 0.17 24.10
CA LEU A 319 -0.34 0.91 24.02
C LEU A 319 0.11 1.50 25.36
N GLY A 320 -0.62 1.26 26.46
CA GLY A 320 -0.26 1.79 27.78
C GLY A 320 -0.20 3.32 27.84
N VAL A 321 -0.96 4.02 27.00
CA VAL A 321 -0.99 5.48 26.92
C VAL A 321 -2.13 5.99 27.81
N SER A 322 -1.88 7.01 28.63
CA SER A 322 -2.96 7.66 29.37
C SER A 322 -3.62 8.74 28.51
N ARG A 323 -4.86 9.11 28.82
CA ARG A 323 -5.55 10.22 28.12
C ARG A 323 -4.80 11.56 28.25
N ALA A 324 -4.01 11.72 29.31
CA ALA A 324 -3.25 12.94 29.57
C ALA A 324 -1.93 13.01 28.78
N ASP A 325 -1.51 11.88 28.20
CA ASP A 325 -0.27 11.79 27.41
C ASP A 325 -0.46 12.22 25.94
N LEU A 326 -1.71 12.25 25.46
CA LEU A 326 -2.05 12.56 24.06
C LEU A 326 -2.01 14.06 23.81
N VAL A 327 -1.28 14.48 22.77
CA VAL A 327 -1.19 15.90 22.35
C VAL A 327 -2.30 16.21 21.36
N MET A 328 -3.48 16.56 21.86
CA MET A 328 -4.65 16.86 21.02
C MET A 328 -5.42 18.10 21.47
N ASP A 329 -6.16 18.70 20.54
CA ASP A 329 -7.09 19.79 20.82
C ASP A 329 -8.44 19.27 21.35
N ALA A 330 -8.39 18.49 22.43
CA ALA A 330 -9.55 18.06 23.19
C ALA A 330 -9.20 17.87 24.66
N SER A 331 -10.13 18.21 25.56
CA SER A 331 -9.92 17.95 26.99
C SER A 331 -9.92 16.45 27.29
N VAL A 332 -9.21 16.04 28.34
CA VAL A 332 -9.24 14.65 28.86
C VAL A 332 -10.67 14.17 29.13
N THR A 333 -11.55 15.07 29.60
CA THR A 333 -12.97 14.77 29.82
C THR A 333 -13.71 14.55 28.51
N SER A 334 -13.45 15.36 27.48
CA SER A 334 -14.03 15.21 26.15
C SER A 334 -13.61 13.87 25.52
N LEU A 335 -12.32 13.53 25.59
CA LEU A 335 -11.81 12.24 25.09
C LEU A 335 -12.44 11.06 25.85
N ARG A 336 -12.53 11.12 27.18
CA ARG A 336 -13.21 10.08 27.98
C ARG A 336 -14.68 9.92 27.55
N ARG A 337 -15.38 11.02 27.29
CA ARG A 337 -16.77 10.96 26.81
C ARG A 337 -16.84 10.33 25.42
N PHE A 338 -15.91 10.66 24.52
CA PHE A 338 -15.84 10.09 23.17
C PHE A 338 -15.58 8.58 23.21
N GLU A 339 -14.60 8.14 23.99
CA GLU A 339 -14.28 6.71 24.21
C GLU A 339 -15.46 5.89 24.75
N ASN A 340 -16.43 6.53 25.39
CA ASN A 340 -17.64 5.91 25.93
C ASN A 340 -18.90 6.17 25.08
N GLY A 341 -18.75 6.72 23.87
CA GLY A 341 -19.88 7.02 22.96
C GLY A 341 -20.80 8.17 23.40
N GLN A 342 -20.35 9.02 24.33
CA GLN A 342 -21.15 10.10 24.95
C GLN A 342 -20.99 11.47 24.27
N THR A 343 -20.10 11.58 23.27
CA THR A 343 -19.88 12.78 22.46
C THR A 343 -19.18 12.40 21.15
N GLN A 344 -19.17 13.31 20.19
CA GLN A 344 -18.32 13.26 19.00
C GLN A 344 -17.09 14.16 19.20
N LEU A 345 -16.03 13.89 18.44
CA LEU A 345 -14.89 14.80 18.27
C LEU A 345 -15.10 15.67 17.02
N SER A 346 -14.32 16.74 16.94
CA SER A 346 -14.16 17.48 15.69
C SER A 346 -13.20 16.75 14.76
N ALA A 347 -13.25 17.06 13.46
CA ALA A 347 -12.50 16.39 12.42
C ALA A 347 -10.99 16.50 12.65
N SER A 348 -10.47 17.70 12.96
CA SER A 348 -9.04 17.85 13.21
C SER A 348 -8.59 17.11 14.48
N SER A 349 -9.38 17.15 15.55
CA SER A 349 -9.04 16.44 16.80
C SER A 349 -9.12 14.92 16.64
N MET A 350 -10.01 14.44 15.78
CA MET A 350 -10.08 13.01 15.40
C MET A 350 -8.83 12.57 14.64
N LEU A 351 -8.37 13.35 13.65
CA LEU A 351 -7.17 13.01 12.88
C LEU A 351 -5.88 13.15 13.70
N GLN A 352 -5.79 14.12 14.60
CA GLN A 352 -4.68 14.20 15.57
C GLN A 352 -4.62 12.95 16.44
N LEU A 353 -5.78 12.49 16.92
CA LEU A 353 -5.86 11.28 17.73
C LEU A 353 -5.43 10.02 16.97
N CYS A 354 -5.72 9.96 15.66
CA CYS A 354 -5.17 8.91 14.78
C CYS A 354 -3.64 8.95 14.81
N GLY A 355 -3.04 10.13 14.59
CA GLY A 355 -1.59 10.36 14.64
C GLY A 355 -0.94 9.94 15.96
N GLU A 356 -1.49 10.39 17.08
CA GLU A 356 -0.97 10.11 18.43
C GLU A 356 -0.99 8.61 18.80
N LEU A 357 -1.91 7.84 18.21
CA LEU A 357 -2.12 6.42 18.49
C LEU A 357 -1.62 5.50 17.38
N ALA A 358 -0.90 6.04 16.39
CA ALA A 358 -0.41 5.34 15.21
C ALA A 358 -1.53 4.57 14.48
N LEU A 359 -2.71 5.16 14.43
CA LEU A 359 -3.85 4.68 13.66
C LEU A 359 -3.90 5.48 12.36
N VAL A 360 -4.21 4.81 11.26
CA VAL A 360 -4.68 5.52 10.07
C VAL A 360 -6.17 5.80 10.19
N PRO A 361 -6.67 6.91 9.61
CA PRO A 361 -8.08 7.29 9.73
C PRO A 361 -9.04 6.16 9.34
N SER A 362 -8.69 5.35 8.35
CA SER A 362 -9.44 4.15 7.94
C SER A 362 -9.78 3.19 9.08
N GLN A 363 -8.85 2.94 10.00
CA GLN A 363 -9.06 2.01 11.11
C GLN A 363 -10.13 2.48 12.09
N ILE A 364 -10.44 3.78 12.11
CA ILE A 364 -11.46 4.36 12.99
C ILE A 364 -12.73 4.70 12.21
N LEU A 365 -12.59 5.11 10.95
CA LEU A 365 -13.67 5.62 10.11
C LEU A 365 -14.47 4.52 9.39
N THR A 366 -13.89 3.35 9.11
CA THR A 366 -14.54 2.32 8.27
C THR A 366 -14.60 0.91 8.86
N LEU A 367 -13.76 0.57 9.86
CA LEU A 367 -13.56 -0.82 10.29
C LEU A 367 -13.38 -0.98 11.81
N PRO A 368 -14.42 -0.82 12.65
CA PRO A 368 -14.37 -1.38 13.99
C PRO A 368 -14.56 -2.90 13.87
N ASN A 369 -13.47 -3.60 13.55
CA ASN A 369 -13.29 -5.06 13.53
C ASN A 369 -14.33 -5.85 12.71
N GLN A 370 -13.90 -6.34 11.55
CA GLN A 370 -14.62 -7.40 10.82
C GLN A 370 -14.69 -8.67 11.69
N ILE A 371 -15.78 -8.79 12.42
CA ILE A 371 -16.32 -10.04 12.94
C ILE A 371 -17.75 -10.05 12.40
N ASP A 372 -18.08 -11.14 11.70
CA ASP A 372 -19.15 -11.37 10.70
C ASP A 372 -20.60 -10.92 11.01
N GLU A 373 -20.85 -10.14 12.05
CA GLU A 373 -22.20 -9.70 12.45
C GLU A 373 -22.38 -8.17 12.49
N HIS A 374 -21.37 -7.40 12.12
CA HIS A 374 -21.53 -5.94 11.99
C HIS A 374 -22.08 -5.60 10.61
N THR A 375 -23.19 -4.85 10.60
CA THR A 375 -23.65 -4.19 9.37
C THR A 375 -22.47 -3.35 8.89
N PRO A 376 -21.93 -3.58 7.67
CA PRO A 376 -20.85 -2.76 7.18
C PRO A 376 -21.26 -1.30 7.33
N GLY A 377 -20.34 -0.46 7.82
CA GLY A 377 -20.40 0.94 7.47
C GLY A 377 -20.57 1.10 5.96
N GLU A 378 -21.04 2.26 5.53
CA GLU A 378 -21.17 2.64 4.12
C GLU A 378 -20.06 2.02 3.24
N ILE A 379 -20.44 1.34 2.15
CA ILE A 379 -19.44 0.61 1.36
C ILE A 379 -18.66 1.62 0.51
N SER A 380 -17.34 1.66 0.64
CA SER A 380 -16.50 2.50 -0.23
C SER A 380 -16.44 1.96 -1.66
N LEU A 381 -16.12 2.84 -2.63
CA LEU A 381 -15.92 2.43 -4.03
C LEU A 381 -14.90 1.29 -4.12
N ARG A 382 -13.78 1.41 -3.40
CA ARG A 382 -12.70 0.42 -3.42
C ARG A 382 -13.13 -0.93 -2.85
N ALA A 383 -13.96 -0.93 -1.79
CA ALA A 383 -14.51 -2.16 -1.23
C ALA A 383 -15.47 -2.84 -2.23
N VAL A 384 -16.36 -2.08 -2.88
CA VAL A 384 -17.27 -2.62 -3.91
C VAL A 384 -16.49 -3.15 -5.11
N PHE A 385 -15.52 -2.38 -5.60
CA PHE A 385 -14.69 -2.75 -6.74
C PHE A 385 -13.97 -4.09 -6.50
N ARG A 386 -13.37 -4.27 -5.31
CA ARG A 386 -12.73 -5.52 -4.91
C ARG A 386 -13.73 -6.69 -4.85
N GLN A 387 -14.92 -6.48 -4.29
CA GLN A 387 -15.97 -7.51 -4.26
C GLN A 387 -16.42 -7.91 -5.67
N ILE A 388 -16.56 -6.96 -6.60
CA ILE A 388 -16.90 -7.27 -8.00
C ILE A 388 -15.82 -8.13 -8.65
N LYS A 389 -14.54 -7.75 -8.51
CA LYS A 389 -13.42 -8.55 -9.05
C LYS A 389 -13.43 -9.98 -8.47
N GLN A 390 -13.64 -10.13 -7.16
CA GLN A 390 -13.76 -11.45 -6.51
C GLN A 390 -14.97 -12.24 -7.02
N HIS A 391 -16.14 -11.63 -7.12
CA HIS A 391 -17.36 -12.26 -7.63
C HIS A 391 -17.18 -12.80 -9.06
N LYS A 392 -16.48 -12.07 -9.93
CA LYS A 392 -16.13 -12.54 -11.27
C LYS A 392 -15.19 -13.73 -11.24
N THR A 393 -14.19 -13.73 -10.35
CA THR A 393 -13.25 -14.84 -10.20
C THR A 393 -13.92 -16.11 -9.69
N PHE A 394 -14.86 -15.99 -8.75
CA PHE A 394 -15.53 -17.13 -8.12
C PHE A 394 -16.91 -17.47 -8.72
N GLY A 395 -17.27 -16.87 -9.86
CA GLY A 395 -18.47 -17.25 -10.63
C GLY A 395 -19.80 -16.94 -9.95
N LYS A 396 -19.90 -15.85 -9.18
CA LYS A 396 -21.19 -15.37 -8.64
C LYS A 396 -22.11 -14.86 -9.75
N SER A 397 -23.42 -14.80 -9.48
CA SER A 397 -24.40 -14.43 -10.50
C SER A 397 -24.29 -12.95 -10.88
N GLU A 398 -24.59 -12.62 -12.14
CA GLU A 398 -24.64 -11.21 -12.59
C GLU A 398 -25.66 -10.38 -11.78
N ALA A 399 -26.75 -11.02 -11.32
CA ALA A 399 -27.76 -10.37 -10.49
C ALA A 399 -27.20 -9.92 -9.12
N ASP A 400 -26.29 -10.70 -8.52
CA ASP A 400 -25.64 -10.33 -7.26
C ASP A 400 -24.74 -9.09 -7.45
N ILE A 401 -24.00 -9.05 -8.56
CA ILE A 401 -23.12 -7.93 -8.90
C ILE A 401 -23.96 -6.67 -9.19
N LEU A 402 -25.05 -6.78 -9.93
CA LEU A 402 -25.97 -5.66 -10.18
C LEU A 402 -26.59 -5.14 -8.89
N THR A 403 -27.00 -6.03 -7.99
CA THR A 403 -27.56 -5.66 -6.67
C THR A 403 -26.53 -4.90 -5.84
N LEU A 404 -25.27 -5.35 -5.86
CA LEU A 404 -24.16 -4.68 -5.18
C LEU A 404 -23.90 -3.27 -5.74
N ILE A 405 -23.83 -3.13 -7.07
CA ILE A 405 -23.66 -1.81 -7.73
C ILE A 405 -24.85 -0.91 -7.42
N GLN A 406 -26.08 -1.43 -7.47
CA GLN A 406 -27.28 -0.65 -7.18
C GLN A 406 -27.24 -0.15 -5.75
N ARG A 407 -27.01 -1.03 -4.77
CA ARG A 407 -26.87 -0.68 -3.35
C ARG A 407 -25.83 0.41 -3.13
N PHE A 408 -24.66 0.31 -3.77
CA PHE A 408 -23.62 1.34 -3.69
C PHE A 408 -24.01 2.67 -4.31
N THR A 409 -24.70 2.67 -5.46
CA THR A 409 -25.08 3.93 -6.12
C THR A 409 -26.34 4.57 -5.52
N THR A 410 -27.10 3.86 -4.68
CA THR A 410 -28.30 4.40 -4.01
C THR A 410 -28.11 4.68 -2.53
N GLN A 411 -27.01 4.27 -1.91
CA GLN A 411 -26.74 4.59 -0.49
C GLN A 411 -26.54 6.09 -0.25
N PHE A 412 -26.22 6.86 -1.30
CA PHE A 412 -25.96 8.31 -1.21
C PHE A 412 -26.82 9.10 -2.21
N PRO A 413 -28.06 9.49 -1.83
CA PRO A 413 -28.97 10.18 -2.75
C PRO A 413 -28.46 11.57 -3.16
N ASP A 414 -27.67 12.22 -2.31
CA ASP A 414 -27.21 13.61 -2.52
C ASP A 414 -25.84 13.70 -3.21
N MET A 415 -25.18 12.57 -3.47
CA MET A 415 -23.85 12.57 -4.08
C MET A 415 -23.87 13.29 -5.44
N PRO A 416 -22.87 14.13 -5.76
CA PRO A 416 -22.86 14.89 -7.01
C PRO A 416 -22.99 13.96 -8.22
N ALA A 417 -23.90 14.32 -9.14
CA ALA A 417 -24.21 13.47 -10.30
C ALA A 417 -22.97 13.15 -11.16
N SER A 418 -22.03 14.10 -11.22
CA SER A 418 -20.73 13.96 -11.86
C SER A 418 -19.88 12.83 -11.26
N LEU A 419 -19.88 12.69 -9.93
CA LEU A 419 -19.15 11.68 -9.17
C LEU A 419 -19.84 10.32 -9.27
N VAL A 420 -21.16 10.28 -9.09
CA VAL A 420 -21.98 9.07 -9.28
C VAL A 420 -21.77 8.49 -10.68
N ALA A 421 -21.72 9.35 -11.71
CA ALA A 421 -21.47 8.93 -13.09
C ALA A 421 -20.08 8.28 -13.27
N THR A 422 -19.03 8.85 -12.67
CA THR A 422 -17.68 8.26 -12.69
C THR A 422 -17.63 6.92 -11.95
N GLN A 423 -18.14 6.87 -10.72
CA GLN A 423 -18.12 5.64 -9.91
C GLN A 423 -18.96 4.53 -10.57
N ARG A 424 -20.14 4.87 -11.11
CA ARG A 424 -20.96 3.92 -11.86
C ARG A 424 -20.29 3.44 -13.14
N PHE A 425 -19.58 4.33 -13.86
CA PHE A 425 -18.77 3.94 -15.01
C PHE A 425 -17.75 2.88 -14.58
N VAL A 426 -16.91 3.18 -13.58
CA VAL A 426 -15.90 2.26 -13.04
C VAL A 426 -16.53 0.90 -12.73
N LEU A 427 -17.55 0.87 -11.87
CA LEU A 427 -18.16 -0.38 -11.41
C LEU A 427 -18.81 -1.20 -12.54
N LYS A 428 -19.45 -0.54 -13.52
CA LYS A 428 -20.07 -1.23 -14.66
C LYS A 428 -19.04 -1.84 -15.60
N VAL A 429 -17.95 -1.12 -15.88
CA VAL A 429 -16.87 -1.62 -16.75
C VAL A 429 -16.16 -2.78 -16.05
N THR A 430 -15.82 -2.64 -14.76
CA THR A 430 -15.22 -3.74 -13.98
C THR A 430 -16.08 -4.99 -14.00
N ALA A 431 -17.40 -4.82 -13.84
CA ALA A 431 -18.37 -5.91 -13.89
C ALA A 431 -18.47 -6.58 -15.27
N GLY A 432 -18.05 -5.91 -16.35
CA GLY A 432 -18.22 -6.39 -17.73
C GLY A 432 -19.63 -6.15 -18.28
N PHE A 433 -20.41 -5.26 -17.66
CA PHE A 433 -21.79 -4.95 -18.08
C PHE A 433 -21.86 -3.85 -19.14
N ALA A 434 -20.73 -3.33 -19.57
CA ALA A 434 -20.66 -2.24 -20.53
C ALA A 434 -20.20 -2.76 -21.90
N SER A 435 -20.98 -2.46 -22.94
CA SER A 435 -20.61 -2.78 -24.33
C SER A 435 -19.67 -1.71 -24.89
N HIS A 436 -18.58 -2.11 -25.53
CA HIS A 436 -17.65 -1.20 -26.22
C HIS A 436 -18.26 -0.44 -27.42
N THR A 437 -19.54 -0.67 -27.73
CA THR A 437 -20.30 0.09 -28.73
C THR A 437 -21.22 1.14 -28.11
N ASP A 438 -21.25 1.26 -26.78
CA ASP A 438 -22.10 2.22 -26.07
C ASP A 438 -21.54 3.65 -26.18
N GLU A 439 -22.13 4.45 -27.06
CA GLU A 439 -21.77 5.86 -27.27
C GLU A 439 -21.86 6.71 -25.99
N LYS A 440 -22.79 6.40 -25.08
CA LYS A 440 -22.93 7.13 -23.81
C LYS A 440 -21.74 6.85 -22.91
N MET A 441 -21.27 5.60 -22.87
CA MET A 441 -20.08 5.21 -22.12
C MET A 441 -18.81 5.84 -22.71
N HIS A 442 -18.67 5.92 -24.04
CA HIS A 442 -17.54 6.65 -24.67
C HIS A 442 -17.53 8.14 -24.35
N LYS A 443 -18.70 8.78 -24.39
CA LYS A 443 -18.83 10.19 -23.98
C LYS A 443 -18.46 10.36 -22.51
N GLN A 444 -18.93 9.46 -21.65
CA GLN A 444 -18.61 9.46 -20.23
C GLN A 444 -17.11 9.26 -20.00
N ALA A 445 -16.47 8.32 -20.70
CA ALA A 445 -15.03 8.08 -20.61
C ALA A 445 -14.21 9.33 -20.95
N SER A 446 -14.59 10.05 -22.01
CA SER A 446 -13.94 11.32 -22.39
C SER A 446 -14.12 12.42 -21.34
N LEU A 447 -15.29 12.49 -20.68
CA LEU A 447 -15.53 13.42 -19.57
C LEU A 447 -14.71 13.07 -18.33
N ILE A 448 -14.58 11.78 -18.01
CA ILE A 448 -13.73 11.32 -16.89
C ILE A 448 -12.27 11.68 -17.17
N LEU A 449 -11.77 11.38 -18.38
CA LEU A 449 -10.41 11.77 -18.78
C LEU A 449 -10.17 13.27 -18.60
N ALA A 450 -11.07 14.12 -19.11
CA ALA A 450 -10.92 15.57 -19.01
C ALA A 450 -10.76 16.05 -17.55
N ARG A 451 -11.44 15.39 -16.60
CA ARG A 451 -11.28 15.66 -15.17
C ARG A 451 -9.95 15.16 -14.63
N LEU A 452 -9.56 13.91 -14.95
CA LEU A 452 -8.29 13.33 -14.52
C LEU A 452 -7.08 14.21 -14.93
N LEU A 453 -7.14 14.80 -16.13
CA LEU A 453 -6.11 15.72 -16.64
C LEU A 453 -6.00 17.04 -15.85
N GLN A 454 -7.03 17.42 -15.10
CA GLN A 454 -7.04 18.64 -14.26
C GLN A 454 -6.58 18.37 -12.83
N MET A 455 -6.46 17.10 -12.42
CA MET A 455 -6.16 16.71 -11.06
C MET A 455 -4.66 16.57 -10.82
N ASN A 456 -4.17 17.19 -9.74
CA ASN A 456 -2.78 17.03 -9.31
C ASN A 456 -2.60 15.93 -8.27
N HIS A 457 -3.68 15.53 -7.58
CA HIS A 457 -3.68 14.44 -6.61
C HIS A 457 -4.64 13.36 -7.08
N TRP A 458 -4.18 12.11 -7.09
CA TRP A 458 -5.02 10.95 -7.39
C TRP A 458 -5.21 10.14 -6.11
N GLY A 459 -6.44 9.70 -5.87
CA GLY A 459 -6.75 8.71 -4.85
C GLY A 459 -7.26 7.43 -5.50
N SER A 460 -7.96 6.64 -4.71
CA SER A 460 -8.57 5.38 -5.16
C SER A 460 -9.46 5.61 -6.39
N LEU A 461 -10.35 6.61 -6.39
CA LEU A 461 -11.26 6.82 -7.53
C LEU A 461 -10.51 6.99 -8.86
N GLU A 462 -9.46 7.81 -8.86
CA GLU A 462 -8.71 8.14 -10.06
C GLU A 462 -7.89 6.95 -10.58
N THR A 463 -7.27 6.18 -9.68
CA THR A 463 -6.51 4.99 -10.08
C THR A 463 -7.42 3.88 -10.61
N HIS A 464 -8.57 3.62 -9.98
CA HIS A 464 -9.57 2.69 -10.53
C HIS A 464 -10.11 3.17 -11.88
N ALA A 465 -10.40 4.46 -12.03
CA ALA A 465 -10.85 5.02 -13.30
C ALA A 465 -9.79 4.86 -14.40
N SER A 466 -8.51 5.03 -14.08
CA SER A 466 -7.43 4.88 -15.06
C SER A 466 -7.29 3.45 -15.60
N GLU A 467 -7.65 2.43 -14.81
CA GLU A 467 -7.73 1.04 -15.27
C GLU A 467 -8.90 0.86 -16.23
N GLU A 468 -10.09 1.26 -15.79
CA GLU A 468 -11.33 0.99 -16.49
C GLU A 468 -11.52 1.84 -17.76
N LEU A 469 -10.80 2.96 -17.90
CA LEU A 469 -10.79 3.79 -19.10
C LEU A 469 -10.00 3.18 -20.28
N ALA A 470 -9.12 2.20 -20.02
CA ALA A 470 -8.17 1.69 -21.01
C ALA A 470 -8.84 1.32 -22.33
N ASN A 471 -9.98 0.64 -22.28
CA ASN A 471 -10.70 0.14 -23.46
C ASN A 471 -11.71 1.13 -24.08
N TRP A 472 -11.76 2.37 -23.59
CA TRP A 472 -12.80 3.36 -23.99
C TRP A 472 -12.26 4.61 -24.65
N LEU A 473 -10.96 4.81 -24.58
CA LEU A 473 -10.26 6.00 -25.05
C LEU A 473 -9.50 5.71 -26.35
N THR A 474 -9.26 6.75 -27.14
CA THR A 474 -8.39 6.68 -28.33
C THR A 474 -6.91 6.59 -27.91
N PRO A 475 -5.99 6.19 -28.80
CA PRO A 475 -4.57 6.15 -28.49
C PRO A 475 -4.02 7.50 -27.97
N ASP A 476 -4.41 8.62 -28.57
CA ASP A 476 -3.96 9.95 -28.12
C ASP A 476 -4.46 10.28 -26.71
N GLN A 477 -5.73 9.94 -26.43
CA GLN A 477 -6.34 10.12 -25.11
C GLN A 477 -5.67 9.23 -24.05
N LEU A 478 -5.32 7.99 -24.40
CA LEU A 478 -4.60 7.07 -23.53
C LEU A 478 -3.19 7.59 -23.22
N VAL A 479 -2.48 8.16 -24.19
CA VAL A 479 -1.18 8.83 -23.94
C VAL A 479 -1.36 9.95 -22.91
N MET A 480 -2.36 10.82 -23.08
CA MET A 480 -2.62 11.89 -22.11
C MET A 480 -2.92 11.36 -20.71
N LEU A 481 -3.74 10.30 -20.60
CA LEU A 481 -4.10 9.68 -19.33
C LEU A 481 -2.86 9.17 -18.57
N TYR A 482 -2.02 8.38 -19.25
CA TYR A 482 -0.88 7.75 -18.61
C TYR A 482 0.29 8.72 -18.40
N GLU A 483 0.51 9.73 -19.25
CA GLU A 483 1.49 10.77 -18.91
C GLU A 483 1.06 11.61 -17.70
N GLN A 484 -0.24 11.90 -17.56
CA GLN A 484 -0.74 12.58 -16.38
C GLN A 484 -0.57 11.73 -15.12
N GLY A 485 -0.96 10.45 -15.17
CA GLY A 485 -0.82 9.56 -14.02
C GLY A 485 0.64 9.39 -13.60
N ARG A 486 1.57 9.24 -14.57
CA ARG A 486 3.01 9.24 -14.31
C ARG A 486 3.45 10.48 -13.54
N ARG A 487 3.02 11.68 -13.97
CA ARG A 487 3.36 12.94 -13.28
C ARG A 487 2.83 12.95 -11.85
N VAL A 488 1.60 12.50 -11.64
CA VAL A 488 0.98 12.45 -10.30
C VAL A 488 1.73 11.48 -9.39
N ILE A 489 2.01 10.26 -9.85
CA ILE A 489 2.70 9.22 -9.07
C ILE A 489 4.10 9.67 -8.66
N LEU A 490 4.85 10.32 -9.57
CA LEU A 490 6.19 10.83 -9.26
C LEU A 490 6.18 11.96 -8.21
N ASN A 491 5.12 12.77 -8.16
CA ASN A 491 5.00 13.87 -7.19
C ASN A 491 4.35 13.41 -5.87
N HIS A 492 3.57 12.34 -5.92
CA HIS A 492 2.77 11.80 -4.82
C HIS A 492 2.99 10.28 -4.72
N PRO A 493 4.17 9.84 -4.23
CA PRO A 493 4.55 8.41 -4.22
C PRO A 493 3.62 7.54 -3.37
N LEU A 494 2.86 8.14 -2.44
CA LEU A 494 1.85 7.46 -1.62
C LEU A 494 0.47 7.40 -2.28
N THR A 495 0.39 7.60 -3.60
CA THR A 495 -0.86 7.48 -4.36
C THR A 495 -1.47 6.08 -4.16
N VAL A 496 -2.74 6.04 -3.77
CA VAL A 496 -3.43 4.77 -3.47
C VAL A 496 -3.85 4.06 -4.75
N GLY A 497 -3.49 2.78 -4.86
CA GLY A 497 -3.96 1.91 -5.96
C GLY A 497 -3.16 2.05 -7.26
N ILE A 498 -1.88 2.42 -7.19
CA ILE A 498 -0.95 2.52 -8.34
C ILE A 498 -0.97 1.25 -9.22
N ASP A 499 -1.18 0.07 -8.64
CA ASP A 499 -1.35 -1.18 -9.39
C ASP A 499 -2.45 -1.11 -10.46
N TYR A 500 -3.57 -0.44 -10.17
CA TYR A 500 -4.67 -0.30 -11.13
C TYR A 500 -4.28 0.60 -12.30
N TYR A 501 -3.47 1.64 -12.05
CA TYR A 501 -2.91 2.48 -13.10
C TYR A 501 -2.04 1.69 -14.07
N PHE A 502 -1.11 0.87 -13.56
CA PHE A 502 -0.28 0.03 -14.42
C PHE A 502 -1.07 -1.12 -15.08
N SER A 503 -2.06 -1.68 -14.40
CA SER A 503 -3.02 -2.64 -15.01
C SER A 503 -3.74 -2.02 -16.20
N GLY A 504 -4.19 -0.77 -16.07
CA GLY A 504 -4.77 0.00 -17.19
C GLY A 504 -3.79 0.14 -18.35
N LEU A 505 -2.56 0.57 -18.07
CA LEU A 505 -1.52 0.74 -19.10
C LEU A 505 -1.25 -0.56 -19.86
N ASN A 506 -1.20 -1.69 -19.15
CA ASN A 506 -1.09 -3.02 -19.75
C ASN A 506 -2.21 -3.29 -20.77
N GLN A 507 -3.45 -3.04 -20.38
CA GLN A 507 -4.63 -3.25 -21.22
C GLN A 507 -4.63 -2.30 -22.43
N ALA A 508 -4.31 -1.02 -22.21
CA ALA A 508 -4.24 0.00 -23.24
C ALA A 508 -3.22 -0.36 -24.34
N ILE A 509 -2.00 -0.78 -23.95
CA ILE A 509 -0.98 -1.22 -24.92
C ILE A 509 -1.46 -2.45 -25.70
N ALA A 510 -2.01 -3.46 -25.00
CA ALA A 510 -2.49 -4.68 -25.64
C ALA A 510 -3.67 -4.43 -26.60
N GLN A 511 -4.54 -3.47 -26.29
CA GLN A 511 -5.65 -3.07 -27.13
C GLN A 511 -5.17 -2.30 -28.37
N VAL A 512 -4.25 -1.36 -28.20
CA VAL A 512 -3.74 -0.56 -29.33
C VAL A 512 -3.00 -1.44 -30.33
N VAL A 513 -2.22 -2.41 -29.86
CA VAL A 513 -1.54 -3.39 -30.73
C VAL A 513 -2.54 -4.24 -31.53
N ASP A 514 -3.69 -4.61 -30.95
CA ASP A 514 -4.67 -5.47 -31.61
C ASP A 514 -5.53 -4.76 -32.66
N HIS A 515 -5.88 -3.50 -32.40
CA HIS A 515 -6.97 -2.84 -33.13
C HIS A 515 -6.52 -1.68 -34.03
N TYR A 516 -5.27 -1.23 -33.91
CA TYR A 516 -4.76 -0.09 -34.67
C TYR A 516 -3.62 -0.51 -35.63
N SER A 517 -3.32 0.37 -36.58
CA SER A 517 -2.26 0.13 -37.55
C SER A 517 -0.88 0.05 -36.88
N LEU A 518 0.07 -0.64 -37.51
CA LEU A 518 1.45 -0.76 -37.03
C LEU A 518 2.09 0.61 -36.73
N THR A 519 1.84 1.62 -37.57
CA THR A 519 2.37 2.98 -37.37
C THR A 519 1.82 3.62 -36.10
N VAL A 520 0.51 3.50 -35.87
CA VAL A 520 -0.14 4.02 -34.66
C VAL A 520 0.38 3.28 -33.44
N GLY A 521 0.44 1.94 -33.48
CA GLY A 521 0.97 1.12 -32.41
C GLY A 521 2.41 1.48 -32.04
N ARG A 522 3.30 1.66 -33.02
CA ARG A 522 4.69 2.05 -32.78
C ARG A 522 4.80 3.43 -32.13
N SER A 523 4.06 4.41 -32.66
CA SER A 523 4.03 5.77 -32.10
C SER A 523 3.55 5.78 -30.66
N PHE A 524 2.47 5.02 -30.38
CA PHE A 524 1.86 4.89 -29.06
C PHE A 524 2.80 4.24 -28.04
N VAL A 525 3.33 3.04 -28.35
CA VAL A 525 4.19 2.29 -27.42
C VAL A 525 5.49 3.04 -27.10
N THR A 526 6.02 3.82 -28.05
CA THR A 526 7.23 4.62 -27.85
C THR A 526 7.06 5.66 -26.74
N GLN A 527 5.85 6.20 -26.54
CA GLN A 527 5.59 7.19 -25.47
C GLN A 527 5.87 6.61 -24.08
N PHE A 528 5.63 5.31 -23.88
CA PHE A 528 5.67 4.67 -22.56
C PHE A 528 7.00 4.02 -22.22
N LYS A 529 8.11 4.36 -22.91
CA LYS A 529 9.44 3.84 -22.57
C LYS A 529 9.85 4.15 -21.12
N TRP A 530 9.32 5.24 -20.56
CA TRP A 530 9.54 5.61 -19.16
C TRP A 530 9.08 4.56 -18.15
N VAL A 531 8.20 3.61 -18.52
CA VAL A 531 7.77 2.54 -17.61
C VAL A 531 8.97 1.69 -17.15
N LEU A 532 10.07 1.70 -17.91
CA LEU A 532 11.32 1.01 -17.58
C LEU A 532 12.17 1.76 -16.55
N THR A 533 11.85 3.01 -16.24
CA THR A 533 12.62 3.93 -15.39
C THR A 533 11.71 4.75 -14.48
N ILE A 534 10.64 4.13 -13.98
CA ILE A 534 9.79 4.72 -12.93
C ILE A 534 10.13 3.98 -11.64
N PRO A 535 10.42 4.69 -10.53
CA PRO A 535 10.90 4.08 -9.29
C PRO A 535 9.74 3.49 -8.48
N ASP A 536 9.09 2.48 -9.05
CA ASP A 536 7.97 1.77 -8.46
C ASP A 536 8.24 0.26 -8.52
N ALA A 537 8.12 -0.40 -7.37
CA ALA A 537 8.43 -1.81 -7.20
C ALA A 537 7.24 -2.74 -7.49
N THR A 538 6.06 -2.20 -7.81
CA THR A 538 4.84 -3.01 -7.73
C THR A 538 4.81 -4.09 -8.82
N PRO A 539 4.15 -5.24 -8.54
CA PRO A 539 4.04 -6.32 -9.52
C PRO A 539 3.41 -5.88 -10.85
N MET A 540 2.42 -4.97 -10.81
CA MET A 540 1.77 -4.49 -12.04
C MET A 540 2.68 -3.59 -12.87
N ARG A 541 3.60 -2.85 -12.25
CA ARG A 541 4.63 -2.10 -12.97
C ARG A 541 5.58 -3.04 -13.73
N TRP A 542 6.00 -4.14 -13.10
CA TRP A 542 6.83 -5.15 -13.78
C TRP A 542 6.09 -5.72 -14.99
N GLN A 543 4.83 -6.11 -14.81
CA GLN A 543 3.98 -6.54 -15.92
C GLN A 543 3.90 -5.47 -17.04
N ALA A 544 3.76 -4.18 -16.70
CA ALA A 544 3.74 -3.09 -17.66
C ALA A 544 5.05 -2.96 -18.46
N ALA A 545 6.20 -3.13 -17.81
CA ALA A 545 7.49 -3.18 -18.49
C ALA A 545 7.57 -4.37 -19.48
N GLY A 546 7.10 -5.56 -19.07
CA GLY A 546 7.06 -6.72 -19.96
C GLY A 546 6.11 -6.54 -21.15
N THR A 547 4.94 -5.95 -20.91
CA THR A 547 3.97 -5.55 -21.96
C THR A 547 4.63 -4.60 -22.96
N TRP A 548 5.42 -3.63 -22.50
CA TRP A 548 6.17 -2.73 -23.38
C TRP A 548 7.17 -3.49 -24.26
N TYR A 549 7.95 -4.42 -23.71
CA TYR A 549 8.89 -5.23 -24.49
C TYR A 549 8.19 -6.12 -25.54
N LEU A 550 7.10 -6.79 -25.15
CA LEU A 550 6.33 -7.66 -26.05
C LEU A 550 5.66 -6.86 -27.18
N ALA A 551 5.08 -5.70 -26.85
CA ALA A 551 4.48 -4.82 -27.84
C ALA A 551 5.52 -4.33 -28.85
N ASN A 552 6.71 -3.90 -28.40
CA ASN A 552 7.79 -3.50 -29.31
C ASN A 552 8.24 -4.64 -30.22
N TYR A 553 8.37 -5.86 -29.69
CA TYR A 553 8.70 -7.03 -30.52
C TYR A 553 7.61 -7.31 -31.57
N LEU A 554 6.33 -7.26 -31.20
CA LEU A 554 5.25 -7.52 -32.15
C LEU A 554 5.13 -6.45 -33.23
N LEU A 555 5.33 -5.19 -32.86
CA LEU A 555 5.30 -4.08 -33.78
C LEU A 555 6.55 -4.03 -34.67
N GLU A 556 7.68 -4.57 -34.21
CA GLU A 556 8.95 -4.64 -34.94
C GLU A 556 9.74 -5.93 -34.55
N PRO A 557 9.50 -7.06 -35.24
CA PRO A 557 10.03 -8.37 -34.85
C PRO A 557 11.48 -8.56 -35.29
N THR A 558 12.39 -7.87 -34.61
CA THR A 558 13.85 -7.99 -34.80
C THR A 558 14.47 -8.95 -33.79
N ILE A 559 15.66 -9.48 -34.13
CA ILE A 559 16.46 -10.29 -33.18
C ILE A 559 16.75 -9.47 -31.92
N THR A 560 17.07 -8.18 -32.06
CA THR A 560 17.32 -7.27 -30.93
C THR A 560 16.12 -7.19 -29.99
N ASN A 561 14.91 -6.95 -30.52
CA ASN A 561 13.70 -6.87 -29.69
C ASN A 561 13.37 -8.22 -29.05
N LYS A 562 13.59 -9.33 -29.75
CA LYS A 562 13.45 -10.68 -29.18
C LYS A 562 14.39 -10.90 -27.99
N THR A 563 15.66 -10.52 -28.12
CA THR A 563 16.66 -10.61 -27.04
C THR A 563 16.30 -9.72 -25.84
N LEU A 564 15.70 -8.56 -26.07
CA LEU A 564 15.21 -7.71 -24.98
C LEU A 564 14.06 -8.36 -24.20
N VAL A 565 13.12 -9.02 -24.89
CA VAL A 565 12.06 -9.81 -24.23
C VAL A 565 12.67 -10.94 -23.41
N GLU A 566 13.59 -11.71 -23.97
CA GLU A 566 14.26 -12.81 -23.26
C GLU A 566 14.97 -12.31 -21.99
N ARG A 567 15.71 -11.20 -22.10
CA ARG A 567 16.39 -10.57 -20.97
C ARG A 567 15.41 -10.12 -19.89
N TYR A 568 14.28 -9.54 -20.27
CA TYR A 568 13.23 -9.15 -19.33
C TYR A 568 12.63 -10.38 -18.62
N VAL A 569 12.35 -11.46 -19.36
CA VAL A 569 11.83 -12.71 -18.77
C VAL A 569 12.82 -13.25 -17.74
N HIS A 570 14.10 -13.33 -18.09
CA HIS A 570 15.14 -13.80 -17.18
C HIS A 570 15.32 -12.89 -15.96
N ALA A 571 15.26 -11.56 -16.13
CA ALA A 571 15.34 -10.62 -15.02
C ALA A 571 14.15 -10.76 -14.07
N SER A 572 12.93 -10.87 -14.60
CA SER A 572 11.70 -11.04 -13.80
C SER A 572 11.74 -12.33 -12.99
N LEU A 573 12.12 -13.45 -13.62
CA LEU A 573 12.27 -14.74 -12.92
C LEU A 573 13.37 -14.70 -11.85
N ARG A 574 14.47 -14.00 -12.14
CA ARG A 574 15.59 -13.87 -11.20
C ARG A 574 15.20 -13.08 -9.96
N VAL A 575 14.53 -11.95 -10.14
CA VAL A 575 14.14 -11.04 -9.05
C VAL A 575 13.00 -11.61 -8.22
N GLY A 576 12.09 -12.39 -8.81
CA GLY A 576 10.95 -12.96 -8.10
C GLY A 576 9.60 -12.44 -8.60
N HIS A 577 9.47 -12.15 -9.89
CA HIS A 577 8.20 -11.79 -10.52
C HIS A 577 7.71 -12.85 -11.54
N PRO A 578 7.55 -14.13 -11.15
CA PRO A 578 6.96 -15.14 -12.03
C PRO A 578 5.48 -14.83 -12.33
N ASP A 579 4.79 -14.12 -11.44
CA ASP A 579 3.42 -13.63 -11.60
C ASP A 579 3.30 -12.70 -12.82
N ALA A 580 4.24 -11.77 -13.00
CA ALA A 580 4.26 -10.87 -14.14
C ALA A 580 4.39 -11.68 -15.43
N ILE A 581 5.24 -12.73 -15.44
CA ILE A 581 5.39 -13.63 -16.59
C ILE A 581 4.11 -14.41 -16.87
N ASP A 582 3.46 -14.96 -15.84
CA ASP A 582 2.22 -15.72 -16.01
C ASP A 582 1.05 -14.85 -16.48
N ASN A 583 0.96 -13.60 -16.00
CA ASN A 583 -0.02 -12.64 -16.48
C ASN A 583 0.27 -12.20 -17.91
N LEU A 584 1.54 -11.98 -18.27
CA LEU A 584 1.92 -11.67 -19.66
C LEU A 584 1.60 -12.82 -20.61
N LYS A 585 1.84 -14.08 -20.20
CA LYS A 585 1.42 -15.25 -20.99
C LYS A 585 -0.08 -15.20 -21.24
N LYS A 586 -0.91 -14.98 -20.22
CA LYS A 586 -2.38 -14.90 -20.38
C LYS A 586 -2.81 -13.74 -21.28
N LEU A 587 -2.23 -12.55 -21.06
CA LEU A 587 -2.58 -11.34 -21.79
C LEU A 587 -2.15 -11.42 -23.26
N TRP A 588 -1.00 -12.02 -23.55
CA TRP A 588 -0.39 -12.00 -24.88
C TRP A 588 -0.48 -13.33 -25.66
N VAL A 589 -1.10 -14.38 -25.11
CA VAL A 589 -1.17 -15.72 -25.72
C VAL A 589 -1.68 -15.73 -27.16
N LYS A 590 -2.67 -14.88 -27.47
CA LYS A 590 -3.26 -14.79 -28.82
C LYS A 590 -2.44 -13.95 -29.81
N ARG A 591 -1.44 -13.23 -29.31
CA ARG A 591 -0.67 -12.22 -30.07
C ARG A 591 0.71 -12.71 -30.46
N LEU A 592 1.29 -13.61 -29.66
CA LEU A 592 2.66 -14.09 -29.82
C LEU A 592 2.70 -15.45 -30.52
N PRO A 593 3.85 -15.83 -31.10
CA PRO A 593 4.07 -17.21 -31.54
C PRO A 593 3.82 -18.20 -30.40
N GLU A 594 3.41 -19.41 -30.76
CA GLU A 594 3.23 -20.50 -29.80
C GLU A 594 4.52 -20.71 -28.99
N ASP A 595 4.36 -20.93 -27.69
CA ASP A 595 5.45 -21.10 -26.71
C ASP A 595 6.50 -19.99 -26.66
N PHE A 596 6.25 -18.81 -27.24
CA PHE A 596 7.26 -17.74 -27.32
C PHE A 596 7.89 -17.37 -25.97
N ILE A 597 7.05 -17.06 -24.96
CA ILE A 597 7.53 -16.76 -23.61
C ILE A 597 8.02 -18.03 -22.90
N ASN A 598 7.34 -19.17 -23.11
CA ASN A 598 7.71 -20.45 -22.49
C ASN A 598 9.13 -20.88 -22.87
N ASN A 599 9.54 -20.67 -24.11
CA ASN A 599 10.89 -20.96 -24.57
C ASN A 599 11.95 -20.16 -23.79
N PHE A 600 11.72 -18.88 -23.51
CA PHE A 600 12.64 -18.08 -22.69
C PHE A 600 12.67 -18.54 -21.23
N VAL A 601 11.53 -18.95 -20.68
CA VAL A 601 11.45 -19.54 -19.33
C VAL A 601 12.23 -20.86 -19.25
N LEU A 602 12.15 -21.70 -20.28
CA LEU A 602 12.90 -22.95 -20.36
C LEU A 602 14.42 -22.70 -20.47
N ASN A 603 14.82 -21.68 -21.22
CA ASN A 603 16.23 -21.28 -21.38
C ASN A 603 16.86 -20.66 -20.11
N TYR A 604 16.05 -20.22 -19.14
CA TYR A 604 16.55 -19.65 -17.89
C TYR A 604 17.11 -20.71 -16.92
N LYS A 605 16.65 -21.96 -17.03
CA LYS A 605 16.90 -23.03 -16.06
C LYS A 605 18.35 -23.44 -15.92
#